data_AF-A0A1E3P4A4-F1
#
_entry.id   AF-A0A1E3P4A4-F1
#
_cell.length_a   1.000
_cell.length_b   1.000
_cell.length_c   1.000
_cell.angle_alpha   90.00
_cell.angle_beta   90.00
_cell.angle_gamma   90.00
#
_symmetry.space_group_name_H-M   'P 1'
#
loop_
_entity.id
_entity.type
_entity.pdbx_description
1 polymer ?
#
loop_
_entity_poly.entity_id
_entity_poly.type
_entity_poly.pdbx_seq_one_letter_code
_entity_poly.pdbx_strand_id
1 'polypeptide(L)'
;MISEAQYNEQLPRLLSRMAKLSAIKSIQQSTTSFSSKDLIKGTSSPSNVNTPGHIQFMIRYNNNYALPILYFKYFKPQYIIQDDMEIETSTSINKLEEIQSFLQIPSEFPISLGQCEDETWWFIHPCNTSDFLQNSEEQDYLNNWFSVYGGILFNVKVDEFY
;
A
#
# COMPACT_ATOMS: atom_id res chain seq x y z
N MET A 1 2.42 15.78 11.21
CA MET A 1 2.99 15.78 9.84
C MET A 1 4.47 15.50 9.95
N ILE A 2 5.09 14.87 8.95
CA ILE A 2 6.54 14.61 8.92
C ILE A 2 7.18 15.24 7.69
N SER A 3 8.43 15.66 7.80
CA SER A 3 9.22 16.12 6.65
C SER A 3 9.67 14.96 5.76
N GLU A 4 10.07 15.26 4.53
CA GLU A 4 10.66 14.28 3.61
C GLU A 4 11.95 13.66 4.19
N ALA A 5 12.75 14.46 4.90
CA ALA A 5 13.96 14.00 5.56
C ALA A 5 13.66 12.96 6.66
N GLN A 6 12.67 13.25 7.51
CA GLN A 6 12.24 12.34 8.57
C GLN A 6 11.60 11.06 8.01
N TYR A 7 10.85 11.18 6.91
CA TYR A 7 10.33 10.03 6.19
C TYR A 7 11.48 9.12 5.70
N ASN A 8 12.51 9.70 5.06
CA ASN A 8 13.69 8.97 4.59
C ASN A 8 14.50 8.36 5.73
N GLU A 9 14.59 9.02 6.89
CA GLU A 9 15.27 8.49 8.07
C GLU A 9 14.54 7.27 8.65
N GLN A 10 13.20 7.26 8.65
CA GLN A 10 12.39 6.18 9.20
C GLN A 10 12.18 4.99 8.25
N LEU A 11 12.42 5.20 6.95
CA LEU A 11 12.20 4.21 5.87
C LEU A 11 12.89 2.85 6.12
N PRO A 12 14.19 2.78 6.48
CA PRO A 12 14.87 1.49 6.71
C PRO A 12 14.23 0.68 7.86
N ARG A 13 13.77 1.37 8.91
CA ARG A 13 13.09 0.75 10.04
C ARG A 13 11.72 0.21 9.63
N LEU A 14 10.95 0.98 8.84
CA LEU A 14 9.68 0.51 8.29
C LEU A 14 9.90 -0.71 7.40
N LEU A 15 10.86 -0.66 6.47
CA LEU A 15 11.20 -1.76 5.56
C LEU A 15 11.53 -3.05 6.34
N SER A 16 12.37 -2.95 7.37
CA SER A 16 12.75 -4.09 8.21
C SER A 16 11.55 -4.71 8.93
N ARG A 17 10.58 -3.90 9.37
CA ARG A 17 9.33 -4.40 9.98
C ARG A 17 8.43 -5.07 8.95
N MET A 18 8.20 -4.40 7.82
CA MET A 18 7.35 -4.93 6.75
C MET A 18 7.86 -6.25 6.19
N ALA A 19 9.18 -6.43 6.08
CA ALA A 19 9.80 -7.67 5.63
C ALA A 19 9.53 -8.88 6.55
N LYS A 20 9.10 -8.66 7.79
CA LYS A 20 8.75 -9.71 8.75
C LYS A 20 7.26 -10.10 8.69
N LEU A 21 6.44 -9.32 8.01
CA LEU A 21 5.00 -9.53 7.95
C LEU A 21 4.66 -10.68 7.01
N SER A 22 3.89 -11.65 7.50
CA SER A 22 3.48 -12.82 6.73
C SER A 22 2.65 -12.47 5.48
N ALA A 23 1.92 -11.34 5.54
CA ALA A 23 1.14 -10.82 4.42
C ALA A 23 2.00 -10.28 3.27
N ILE A 24 3.26 -9.91 3.51
CA ILE A 24 4.18 -9.30 2.53
C ILE A 24 4.99 -10.41 1.86
N LYS A 25 4.79 -10.60 0.55
CA LYS A 25 5.47 -11.66 -0.23
C LYS A 25 6.81 -11.20 -0.78
N SER A 26 6.89 -9.94 -1.18
CA SER A 26 8.12 -9.32 -1.63
C SER A 26 8.13 -7.85 -1.26
N ILE A 27 9.30 -7.32 -0.95
CA ILE A 27 9.48 -5.92 -0.62
C ILE A 27 10.87 -5.47 -1.03
N GLN A 28 10.95 -4.27 -1.58
CA GLN A 28 12.19 -3.64 -1.98
C GLN A 28 12.11 -2.13 -1.72
N GLN A 29 13.22 -1.56 -1.27
CA GLN A 29 13.42 -0.12 -1.34
C GLN A 29 13.97 0.22 -2.72
N SER A 30 13.48 1.29 -3.31
CA SER A 30 13.98 1.78 -4.60
C SER A 30 14.08 3.29 -4.53
N THR A 31 15.09 3.82 -5.20
CA THR A 31 15.23 5.26 -5.42
C THR A 31 14.79 5.53 -6.85
N THR A 32 13.84 6.45 -7.04
CA THR A 32 13.37 6.78 -8.39
C THR A 32 14.42 7.59 -9.14
N SER A 33 14.64 7.31 -10.42
CA SER A 33 15.56 8.07 -11.28
C SER A 33 15.22 9.56 -11.39
N PHE A 34 13.96 9.94 -11.13
CA PHE A 34 13.46 11.31 -11.28
C PHE A 34 13.30 12.08 -9.96
N SER A 35 13.59 11.47 -8.81
CA SER A 35 13.60 12.18 -7.53
C SER A 35 14.46 11.47 -6.49
N SER A 36 15.10 12.22 -5.59
CA SER A 36 15.78 11.73 -4.39
C SER A 36 14.85 11.07 -3.36
N LYS A 37 13.67 10.63 -3.80
CA LYS A 37 12.63 10.06 -2.96
C LYS A 37 12.81 8.56 -2.97
N ASP A 38 13.20 8.07 -1.81
CA ASP A 38 13.13 6.65 -1.55
C ASP A 38 11.67 6.24 -1.42
N LEU A 39 11.37 5.09 -1.99
CA LEU A 39 10.06 4.47 -1.89
C LEU A 39 10.21 3.00 -1.54
N ILE A 40 9.17 2.45 -0.95
CA ILE A 40 9.02 1.02 -0.75
C ILE A 40 8.06 0.52 -1.82
N LYS A 41 8.45 -0.51 -2.57
CA LYS A 41 7.59 -1.28 -3.46
C LYS A 41 7.48 -2.70 -2.93
N GLY A 42 6.33 -3.32 -3.11
CA GLY A 42 6.18 -4.72 -2.73
C GLY A 42 4.92 -5.37 -3.27
N THR A 43 4.81 -6.65 -2.97
CA THR A 43 3.61 -7.45 -3.23
C THR A 43 3.12 -8.09 -1.95
N SER A 44 1.81 -8.24 -1.83
CA SER A 44 1.17 -8.80 -0.63
C SER A 44 -0.06 -9.61 -0.98
N SER A 45 -0.47 -10.47 -0.05
CA SER A 45 -1.81 -11.07 -0.06
C SER A 45 -2.85 -10.04 0.39
N PRO A 46 -4.07 -10.05 -0.17
CA PRO A 46 -5.13 -9.15 0.27
C PRO A 46 -5.53 -9.37 1.73
N SER A 47 -6.08 -8.33 2.36
CA SER A 47 -6.65 -8.35 3.71
C SER A 47 -7.74 -9.41 3.86
N ASN A 48 -8.60 -9.53 2.84
CA ASN A 48 -9.72 -10.47 2.81
C ASN A 48 -9.29 -11.85 2.28
N VAL A 49 -9.19 -12.83 3.19
CA VAL A 49 -8.82 -14.22 2.88
C VAL A 49 -9.74 -14.92 1.89
N ASN A 50 -10.97 -14.44 1.72
CA ASN A 50 -11.95 -15.01 0.80
C ASN A 50 -11.85 -14.44 -0.62
N THR A 51 -10.97 -13.46 -0.85
CA THR A 51 -10.80 -12.87 -2.18
C THR A 51 -9.48 -13.30 -2.80
N PRO A 52 -9.48 -14.17 -3.83
CA PRO A 52 -8.26 -14.61 -4.47
C PRO A 52 -7.62 -13.46 -5.25
N GLY A 53 -6.30 -13.31 -5.14
CA GLY A 53 -5.56 -12.26 -5.82
C GLY A 53 -4.31 -11.82 -5.07
N HIS A 54 -3.72 -10.72 -5.53
CA HIS A 54 -2.59 -10.09 -4.86
C HIS A 54 -2.66 -8.57 -4.99
N ILE A 55 -2.01 -7.88 -4.06
CA ILE A 55 -1.85 -6.44 -4.07
C ILE A 55 -0.41 -6.12 -4.41
N GLN A 56 -0.19 -5.31 -5.44
CA GLN A 56 1.06 -4.57 -5.61
C GLN A 56 0.89 -3.23 -4.90
N PHE A 57 1.89 -2.80 -4.15
CA PHE A 57 1.83 -1.55 -3.41
C PHE A 57 3.12 -0.74 -3.54
N MET A 58 2.98 0.55 -3.27
CA MET A 58 4.08 1.49 -3.20
C MET A 58 3.82 2.51 -2.09
N ILE A 59 4.80 2.72 -1.21
CA ILE A 59 4.79 3.77 -0.19
C ILE A 59 5.80 4.82 -0.62
N ARG A 60 5.34 6.07 -0.72
CA ARG A 60 6.21 7.21 -1.05
C ARG A 60 5.78 8.47 -0.32
N TYR A 61 6.72 9.38 -0.12
CA TYR A 61 6.40 10.72 0.33
C TYR A 61 5.76 11.55 -0.79
N ASN A 62 4.71 12.29 -0.44
CA ASN A 62 4.03 13.22 -1.33
C ASN A 62 4.18 14.66 -0.79
N ASN A 63 4.83 15.51 -1.58
CA ASN A 63 5.21 16.86 -1.15
C ASN A 63 4.01 17.81 -1.12
N ASN A 64 2.94 17.52 -1.87
CA ASN A 64 1.73 18.35 -1.84
C ASN A 64 0.97 18.16 -0.53
N TYR A 65 0.98 16.93 0.00
CA TYR A 65 0.34 16.61 1.29
C TYR A 65 1.28 16.70 2.48
N ALA A 66 2.60 16.77 2.25
CA ALA A 66 3.65 16.63 3.26
C ALA A 66 3.49 15.35 4.12
N LEU A 67 3.12 14.25 3.47
CA LEU A 67 2.75 12.98 4.11
C LEU A 67 3.17 11.76 3.28
N PRO A 68 3.42 10.61 3.93
CA PRO A 68 3.50 9.33 3.23
C PRO A 68 2.15 8.96 2.63
N ILE A 69 2.16 8.37 1.43
CA ILE A 69 0.99 7.91 0.69
C ILE A 69 1.17 6.45 0.32
N LEU A 70 0.11 5.67 0.54
CA LEU A 70 0.02 4.26 0.15
C LEU A 70 -0.70 4.15 -1.19
N TYR A 71 0.06 3.85 -2.23
CA TYR A 71 -0.44 3.50 -3.56
C TYR A 71 -0.60 1.99 -3.65
N PHE A 72 -1.62 1.53 -4.38
CA PHE A 72 -1.85 0.11 -4.60
C PHE A 72 -2.52 -0.20 -5.95
N LYS A 73 -2.33 -1.43 -6.39
CA LYS A 73 -3.05 -2.10 -7.48
C LYS A 73 -3.49 -3.46 -6.97
N TYR A 74 -4.76 -3.79 -7.17
CA TYR A 74 -5.28 -5.11 -6.88
C TYR A 74 -5.38 -5.91 -8.18
N PHE A 75 -4.81 -7.12 -8.17
CA PHE A 75 -4.85 -8.05 -9.29
C PHE A 75 -5.71 -9.26 -8.92
N LYS A 76 -6.81 -9.44 -9.65
CA LYS A 76 -7.64 -10.63 -9.53
C LYS A 76 -7.17 -11.71 -10.51
N PRO A 77 -7.16 -12.99 -10.12
CA PRO A 77 -6.91 -14.07 -11.05
C PRO A 77 -8.06 -14.15 -12.05
N GLN A 78 -7.72 -14.50 -13.28
CA GLN A 78 -8.65 -14.68 -14.38
C GLN A 78 -8.20 -15.89 -15.19
N TYR A 79 -9.09 -16.85 -15.36
CA TYR A 79 -8.84 -18.01 -16.20
C TYR A 79 -9.29 -17.70 -17.63
N ILE A 80 -8.39 -17.88 -18.58
CA ILE A 80 -8.69 -17.79 -20.01
C ILE A 80 -8.48 -19.16 -20.64
N ILE A 81 -9.32 -19.51 -21.60
CA ILE A 81 -9.16 -20.74 -22.39
C ILE A 81 -8.41 -20.37 -23.67
N GLN A 82 -7.24 -20.96 -23.86
CA GLN A 82 -6.43 -20.81 -25.06
C GLN A 82 -5.96 -22.19 -25.52
N ASP A 83 -6.27 -22.56 -26.77
CA ASP A 83 -5.89 -23.84 -27.38
C ASP A 83 -6.25 -25.06 -26.51
N ASP A 84 -7.50 -25.10 -26.01
CA ASP A 84 -8.03 -26.12 -25.09
C ASP A 84 -7.29 -26.27 -23.74
N MET A 85 -6.39 -25.33 -23.41
CA MET A 85 -5.74 -25.21 -22.10
C MET A 85 -6.34 -24.06 -21.29
N GLU A 86 -6.55 -24.29 -20.00
CA GLU A 86 -6.91 -23.25 -19.03
C GLU A 86 -5.63 -22.57 -18.52
N ILE A 87 -5.50 -21.27 -18.77
CA ILE A 87 -4.35 -20.46 -18.36
C ILE A 87 -4.82 -19.46 -17.31
N GLU A 88 -4.16 -19.47 -16.15
CA GLU A 88 -4.35 -18.45 -15.13
C GLU A 88 -3.59 -17.18 -15.51
N THR A 89 -4.33 -16.08 -15.62
CA THR A 89 -3.82 -14.72 -15.84
C THR A 89 -4.23 -13.83 -14.68
N SER A 90 -3.76 -12.59 -14.65
CA SER A 90 -4.11 -11.61 -13.62
C SER A 90 -4.43 -10.26 -14.24
N THR A 91 -5.55 -9.68 -13.81
CA THR A 91 -6.03 -8.39 -14.35
C THR A 91 -6.16 -7.39 -13.21
N SER A 92 -5.66 -6.16 -13.43
CA SER A 92 -5.80 -5.08 -12.45
C SER A 92 -7.23 -4.54 -12.42
N ILE A 93 -7.72 -4.24 -11.21
CA ILE A 93 -9.04 -3.64 -11.03
C ILE A 93 -8.91 -2.11 -11.02
N ASN A 94 -9.63 -1.46 -11.95
CA ASN A 94 -9.64 0.00 -12.10
C ASN A 94 -11.01 0.64 -11.82
N LYS A 95 -12.01 -0.15 -11.37
CA LYS A 95 -13.32 0.38 -10.97
C LYS A 95 -13.41 0.51 -9.45
N LEU A 96 -13.88 1.67 -8.99
CA LEU A 96 -13.98 2.01 -7.57
C LEU A 96 -14.84 1.00 -6.79
N GLU A 97 -16.03 0.72 -7.30
CA GLU A 97 -17.00 -0.20 -6.66
C GLU A 97 -16.43 -1.62 -6.49
N GLU A 98 -15.69 -2.11 -7.49
CA GLU A 98 -15.02 -3.41 -7.40
C GLU A 98 -13.95 -3.40 -6.31
N ILE A 99 -13.07 -2.38 -6.27
CA ILE A 99 -12.03 -2.27 -5.24
C ILE A 99 -12.63 -2.19 -3.83
N GLN A 100 -13.66 -1.37 -3.63
CA GLN A 100 -14.31 -1.22 -2.33
C GLN A 100 -14.93 -2.53 -1.88
N SER A 101 -15.55 -3.29 -2.80
CA SER A 101 -16.12 -4.59 -2.49
C SER A 101 -15.07 -5.64 -2.14
N PHE A 102 -13.94 -5.67 -2.86
CA PHE A 102 -12.92 -6.71 -2.68
C PHE A 102 -12.05 -6.49 -1.45
N LEU A 103 -11.63 -5.25 -1.22
CA LEU A 103 -10.73 -4.90 -0.12
C LEU A 103 -11.47 -4.48 1.15
N GLN A 104 -12.79 -4.29 1.09
CA GLN A 104 -13.63 -3.88 2.22
C GLN A 104 -13.06 -2.64 2.95
N ILE A 105 -12.54 -1.69 2.18
CA ILE A 105 -11.90 -0.49 2.71
C ILE A 105 -12.95 0.32 3.48
N PRO A 106 -12.71 0.64 4.76
CA PRO A 106 -13.68 1.41 5.56
C PRO A 106 -13.94 2.79 4.95
N SER A 107 -15.17 3.29 5.08
CA SER A 107 -15.62 4.52 4.43
C SER A 107 -14.86 5.79 4.85
N GLU A 108 -14.25 5.76 6.04
CA GLU A 108 -13.39 6.81 6.58
C GLU A 108 -12.01 6.90 5.90
N PHE A 109 -11.67 5.94 5.03
CA PHE A 109 -10.47 5.91 4.21
C PHE A 109 -10.82 6.10 2.73
N PRO A 110 -11.09 7.34 2.28
CA PRO A 110 -11.42 7.61 0.89
C PRO A 110 -10.27 7.17 -0.02
N ILE A 111 -10.60 6.48 -1.11
CA ILE A 111 -9.64 6.06 -2.14
C ILE A 111 -9.86 6.85 -3.42
N SER A 112 -8.78 7.06 -4.17
CA SER A 112 -8.79 7.79 -5.44
C SER A 112 -7.84 7.17 -6.43
N LEU A 113 -8.08 7.41 -7.73
CA LEU A 113 -7.15 7.07 -8.81
C LEU A 113 -6.22 8.25 -9.07
N GLY A 114 -4.93 7.96 -9.23
CA GLY A 114 -3.91 8.95 -9.58
C GLY A 114 -2.88 8.38 -10.55
N GLN A 115 -2.20 9.27 -11.28
CA GLN A 115 -1.01 8.91 -12.05
C GLN A 115 0.22 8.90 -11.15
N CYS A 116 1.00 7.83 -11.21
CA CYS A 116 2.29 7.71 -10.52
C CYS A 116 3.22 6.81 -11.35
N GLU A 117 4.43 7.29 -11.64
CA GLU A 117 5.42 6.60 -12.48
C GLU A 117 4.85 6.15 -13.85
N ASP A 118 4.13 7.05 -14.53
CA ASP A 118 3.48 6.81 -15.83
C ASP A 118 2.41 5.71 -15.83
N GLU A 119 2.01 5.24 -14.65
CA GLU A 119 0.97 4.25 -14.46
C GLU A 119 -0.17 4.82 -13.62
N THR A 120 -1.35 4.22 -13.78
CA THR A 120 -2.52 4.54 -12.95
C THR A 120 -2.52 3.67 -11.69
N TRP A 121 -2.60 4.30 -10.53
CA TRP A 121 -2.61 3.65 -9.21
C TRP A 121 -3.80 4.10 -8.40
N TRP A 122 -4.37 3.20 -7.61
CA TRP A 122 -5.20 3.60 -6.48
C TRP A 122 -4.32 4.14 -5.37
N PHE A 123 -4.85 5.07 -4.58
CA PHE A 123 -4.23 5.48 -3.34
C PHE A 123 -5.28 5.81 -2.29
N ILE A 124 -4.94 5.58 -1.02
CA ILE A 124 -5.75 6.03 0.11
C ILE A 124 -5.45 7.52 0.32
N HIS A 125 -6.48 8.35 0.26
CA HIS A 125 -6.35 9.79 0.37
C HIS A 125 -5.95 10.19 1.81
N PRO A 126 -4.92 11.03 1.99
CA PRO A 126 -4.32 11.27 3.30
C PRO A 126 -5.06 12.28 4.18
N CYS A 127 -6.26 12.75 3.79
CA CYS A 127 -6.96 13.87 4.45
C CYS A 127 -7.20 13.64 5.95
N ASN A 128 -7.41 12.39 6.35
CA ASN A 128 -7.74 12.05 7.74
C ASN A 128 -6.50 11.59 8.53
N THR A 129 -5.29 11.69 7.95
CA THR A 129 -4.06 11.18 8.58
C THR A 129 -3.77 11.84 9.92
N SER A 130 -4.08 13.13 10.06
CA SER A 130 -3.92 13.85 11.34
C SER A 130 -4.72 13.21 12.46
N ASP A 131 -5.94 12.75 12.15
CA ASP A 131 -6.90 12.27 13.14
C ASP A 131 -6.52 10.88 13.65
N PHE A 132 -5.96 10.04 12.78
CA PHE A 132 -5.48 8.72 13.16
C PHE A 132 -4.11 8.75 13.88
N LEU A 133 -3.31 9.79 13.67
CA LEU A 133 -1.93 9.88 14.19
C LEU A 133 -1.74 10.94 15.27
N GLN A 134 -2.82 11.42 15.91
CA GLN A 134 -2.78 12.50 16.90
C GLN A 134 -1.79 12.25 18.05
N ASN A 135 -1.63 10.98 18.46
CA ASN A 135 -0.76 10.58 19.57
C ASN A 135 0.55 9.93 19.10
N SER A 136 0.86 9.99 17.80
CA SER A 136 2.09 9.39 17.30
C SER A 136 3.28 10.29 17.61
N GLU A 137 4.29 9.75 18.28
CA GLU A 137 5.59 10.39 18.37
C GLU A 137 6.23 10.52 16.98
N GLU A 138 7.04 11.56 16.79
CA GLU A 138 7.65 11.90 15.51
C GLU A 138 8.56 10.78 14.99
N GLN A 139 9.34 10.17 15.88
CA GLN A 139 10.28 9.07 15.61
C GLN A 139 9.61 7.74 15.24
N ASP A 140 8.33 7.59 15.59
CA ASP A 140 7.53 6.39 15.32
C ASP A 140 6.46 6.62 14.26
N TYR A 141 6.38 7.85 13.75
CA TYR A 141 5.29 8.30 12.88
C TYR A 141 5.07 7.39 11.68
N LEU A 142 6.13 7.03 10.94
CA LEU A 142 5.98 6.24 9.72
C LEU A 142 5.53 4.80 10.03
N ASN A 143 5.94 4.25 11.17
CA ASN A 143 5.49 2.93 11.61
C ASN A 143 4.03 2.96 12.05
N ASN A 144 3.64 3.95 12.85
CA ASN A 144 2.26 4.13 13.28
C ASN A 144 1.33 4.47 12.11
N TRP A 145 1.82 5.24 11.14
CA TRP A 145 1.13 5.45 9.87
C TRP A 145 0.92 4.12 9.14
N PHE A 146 1.95 3.28 9.04
CA PHE A 146 1.83 2.00 8.36
C PHE A 146 0.91 1.02 9.11
N SER A 147 0.89 1.01 10.45
CA SER A 147 -0.01 0.12 11.18
C SER A 147 -1.49 0.45 10.91
N VAL A 148 -1.82 1.73 10.74
CA VAL A 148 -3.16 2.18 10.33
C VAL A 148 -3.42 1.86 8.87
N TYR A 149 -2.63 2.43 7.95
CA TYR A 149 -2.92 2.37 6.52
C TYR A 149 -2.59 1.02 5.88
N GLY A 150 -1.51 0.40 6.34
CA GLY A 150 -1.13 -0.95 5.94
C GLY A 150 -2.13 -1.99 6.45
N GLY A 151 -2.67 -1.84 7.65
CA GLY A 151 -3.69 -2.75 8.20
C GLY A 151 -5.01 -2.76 7.41
N ILE A 152 -5.29 -1.70 6.64
CA ILE A 152 -6.47 -1.65 5.75
C ILE A 152 -6.28 -2.57 4.53
N LEU A 153 -5.09 -2.55 3.92
CA LEU A 153 -4.83 -3.27 2.67
C LEU A 153 -4.27 -4.67 2.88
N PHE A 154 -3.41 -4.80 3.88
CA PHE A 154 -2.66 -6.00 4.19
C PHE A 154 -3.28 -6.60 5.46
N ASN A 155 -3.54 -7.92 5.48
CA ASN A 155 -4.06 -8.61 6.66
C ASN A 155 -3.00 -8.68 7.79
N VAL A 156 -2.53 -7.54 8.27
CA VAL A 156 -1.46 -7.45 9.27
C VAL A 156 -2.11 -7.61 10.63
N LYS A 157 -1.80 -8.71 11.30
CA LYS A 157 -2.21 -8.85 12.70
C LYS A 157 -1.40 -7.86 13.52
N VAL A 158 -2.06 -7.18 14.45
CA VAL A 158 -1.41 -6.19 15.34
C VAL A 158 -0.17 -6.79 16.01
N ASP A 159 -0.22 -8.06 16.39
CA ASP A 159 0.87 -8.81 17.03
C ASP A 159 2.10 -9.05 16.13
N GLU A 160 1.98 -8.91 14.81
CA GLU A 160 3.11 -9.06 13.88
C GLU A 160 3.92 -7.77 13.72
N PHE A 161 3.39 -6.64 14.21
CA PHE A 161 3.99 -5.31 14.00
C PHE A 161 4.74 -4.74 15.22
N TYR A 162 4.58 -5.36 16.40
CA TYR A 162 5.25 -5.02 17.66
C TYR A 162 6.31 -6.06 18.04
#